data_AF-A0A8T3S751-F1
#
_entry.id   AF-A0A8T3S751-F1
#
_cell.length_a   1.000
_cell.length_b   1.000
_cell.length_c   1.000
_cell.angle_alpha   90.00
_cell.angle_beta   90.00
_cell.angle_gamma   90.00
#
_symmetry.space_group_name_H-M   'P 1'
#
loop_
_entity.id
_entity.type
_entity.pdbx_description
1 polymer ?
#
loop_
_entity_poly.entity_id
_entity_poly.type
_entity_poly.pdbx_seq_one_letter_code
_entity_poly.pdbx_strand_id
1 'polypeptide(L)' 'MDQERDAKTVSQPSGPPPDEGLAYDPSMTEADEANIPPESDADPESDADIDEG' A
#
# COMPACT_ATOMS: atom_id res chain seq x y z
N MET A 1 -7.26 -22.62 -25.73
CA MET A 1 -7.57 -21.17 -25.81
C MET A 1 -6.72 -20.53 -24.74
N ASP A 2 -5.50 -20.16 -25.12
CA ASP A 2 -4.56 -19.48 -24.25
C ASP A 2 -5.04 -18.04 -24.09
N GLN A 3 -5.70 -17.78 -22.97
CA GLN A 3 -6.06 -16.42 -22.58
C GLN A 3 -4.77 -15.78 -22.05
N GLU A 4 -3.99 -15.21 -22.96
CA GLU A 4 -2.90 -14.29 -22.65
C GLU A 4 -3.47 -13.24 -21.71
N ARG A 5 -3.13 -13.31 -20.42
CA ARG A 5 -3.52 -12.27 -19.46
C ARG A 5 -2.80 -11.01 -19.88
N ASP A 6 -3.54 -10.06 -20.46
CA ASP A 6 -3.01 -8.80 -20.93
C ASP A 6 -2.38 -8.08 -19.73
N ALA A 7 -1.04 -7.98 -19.73
CA ALA A 7 -0.26 -7.43 -18.61
C ALA A 7 -0.61 -5.97 -18.30
N LYS A 8 -1.37 -5.30 -19.18
CA LYS A 8 -1.90 -3.95 -18.99
C LYS A 8 -3.23 -3.91 -18.24
N THR A 9 -3.79 -5.06 -17.88
CA THR A 9 -5.09 -5.14 -17.21
C THR A 9 -4.90 -5.44 -15.73
N VAL A 10 -5.14 -4.42 -14.89
CA VAL A 10 -5.23 -4.57 -13.44
C VAL A 10 -6.70 -4.66 -13.06
N SER A 11 -7.11 -5.77 -12.47
CA SER A 11 -8.43 -5.89 -11.89
C SER A 11 -8.49 -5.08 -10.59
N GLN A 12 -9.34 -4.06 -10.57
CA GLN A 12 -9.63 -3.30 -9.37
C GLN A 12 -10.31 -4.19 -8.32
N PRO A 13 -10.12 -3.91 -7.02
CA PRO A 13 -10.87 -4.59 -5.97
C PRO A 13 -12.38 -4.39 -6.21
N SER A 14 -13.10 -5.51 -6.27
CA SER A 14 -14.56 -5.50 -6.41
C SER A 14 -15.21 -5.63 -5.04
N GLY A 15 -15.97 -4.61 -4.62
CA GLY A 15 -16.65 -4.60 -3.34
C GLY A 15 -17.22 -3.20 -3.03
N PRO A 16 -18.10 -3.07 -2.03
CA PRO A 16 -18.44 -1.76 -1.52
C PRO A 16 -17.17 -1.04 -1.02
N PRO A 17 -17.11 0.30 -1.08
CA PRO A 17 -16.03 1.03 -0.44
C PRO A 17 -16.00 0.69 1.06
N PRO A 18 -14.83 0.85 1.72
CA PRO A 18 -14.77 0.79 3.18
C PRO A 18 -15.77 1.76 3.78
N ASP A 19 -16.41 1.37 4.89
CA ASP A 19 -17.38 2.24 5.53
C ASP A 19 -16.70 3.56 5.97
N GLU A 20 -17.37 4.68 5.71
CA GLU A 20 -16.89 6.01 6.07
C GLU A 20 -16.66 6.08 7.58
N GLY A 21 -15.41 6.35 7.99
CA GLY A 21 -15.02 6.42 9.41
C GLY A 21 -14.44 5.13 9.99
N LEU A 22 -14.39 4.01 9.25
CA LEU A 22 -13.61 2.83 9.64
C LEU A 22 -12.16 2.86 9.14
N ALA A 23 -11.82 3.79 8.24
CA ALA A 23 -10.47 3.94 7.72
C ALA A 23 -9.48 4.52 8.75
N TYR A 24 -9.99 5.23 9.75
CA TYR A 24 -9.21 5.80 10.84
C TYR A 24 -9.68 5.16 12.15
N ASP A 25 -8.81 4.39 12.79
CA ASP A 25 -9.06 3.88 14.13
C ASP A 25 -8.65 4.97 15.14
N PRO A 26 -9.59 5.63 15.84
CA PRO A 26 -9.26 6.66 16.82
C PRO A 26 -8.56 6.10 18.05
N SER A 27 -8.49 4.77 18.22
CA SER A 27 -7.68 4.12 19.25
C SER A 27 -6.23 3.90 18.83
N MET A 28 -5.89 4.08 17.55
CA MET A 28 -4.52 4.05 17.07
C MET A 28 -3.73 5.20 17.72
N THR A 29 -2.69 4.84 18.45
CA THR A 29 -1.83 5.81 19.13
C THR A 29 -0.59 6.10 18.30
N GLU A 30 0.07 7.23 18.59
CA GLU A 30 1.39 7.53 18.01
C GLU A 30 2.43 6.42 18.28
N ALA A 31 2.26 5.67 19.37
CA ALA A 31 3.10 4.52 19.69
C ALA A 31 2.84 3.34 18.73
N ASP A 32 1.62 3.14 18.26
CA ASP A 32 1.28 2.10 17.28
C ASP A 32 1.84 2.47 15.90
N GLU A 33 1.81 3.76 15.54
CA GLU A 33 2.40 4.28 14.30
C GLU A 33 3.94 4.12 14.29
N ALA A 34 4.60 4.35 15.43
CA ALA A 34 6.05 4.17 15.55
C ALA A 34 6.52 2.71 15.41
N ASN A 35 5.61 1.74 15.44
CA ASN A 35 5.90 0.32 15.22
C ASN A 35 5.62 -0.13 13.78
N ILE A 36 5.14 0.75 12.91
CA ILE A 36 4.99 0.44 11.49
C ILE A 36 6.41 0.18 10.94
N PRO A 37 6.63 -0.98 10.28
CA PRO A 37 7.93 -1.27 9.70
C PRO A 37 8.33 -0.15 8.74
N PRO A 38 9.63 0.16 8.60
CA PRO A 38 10.09 1.08 7.58
C PRO A 38 9.60 0.61 6.21
N GLU A 39 9.53 1.53 5.25
CA GLU A 39 9.16 1.19 3.89
C GLU A 39 10.00 0.00 3.41
N SER A 40 9.29 -1.02 2.93
CA SER A 40 9.87 -2.29 2.55
C SER A 40 10.66 -2.13 1.26
N ASP A 41 11.73 -2.92 1.06
CA ASP A 41 12.48 -3.02 -0.21
C ASP A 41 11.61 -3.43 -1.42
N ALA A 42 10.33 -3.75 -1.18
CA ALA A 42 9.33 -3.99 -2.21
C ALA A 42 8.67 -2.69 -2.74
N ASP A 43 8.94 -1.53 -2.15
CA ASP A 43 8.48 -0.25 -2.66
C ASP A 43 9.38 0.20 -3.81
N PRO A 44 8.87 0.25 -5.06
CA PRO A 44 9.67 0.64 -6.22
C PRO A 44 10.15 2.09 -6.19
N GLU A 45 9.60 2.93 -5.31
CA GLU A 45 10.02 4.32 -5.12
C GLU A 45 11.10 4.46 -4.01
N SER A 46 11.39 3.40 -3.25
CA SER A 46 12.36 3.44 -2.12
C SER A 46 13.83 3.66 -2.52
N ASP A 47 14.18 3.47 -3.80
CA ASP A 47 15.53 3.65 -4.33
C ASP A 47 15.89 5.14 -4.62
N ALA A 48 14.97 6.09 -4.38
CA ALA A 48 15.14 7.49 -4.78
C ALA A 48 15.78 8.42 -3.72
N ASP A 49 15.88 8.00 -2.46
CA ASP A 49 16.29 8.88 -1.33
C ASP A 49 17.56 8.42 -0.59
N ILE A 50 18.51 7.81 -1.30
CA ILE A 50 19.87 7.56 -0.76
C ILE A 50 20.93 8.19 -1.68
N ASP A 51 20.94 9.52 -1.76
CA ASP A 51 22.13 10.29 -2.16
C ASP A 51 22.30 11.51 -1.24
N GLU A 52 22.89 11.27 -0.06
CA GLU A 52 23.57 12.32 0.69
C GLU A 52 25.03 11.87 0.88
N GLY A 53 25.91 12.37 0.00
CA GLY A 53 27.36 12.17 0.03
C GLY A 53 28.14 13.26 -0.69
#